data_AF-V2WXD2-F1
#
_entry.id   AF-V2WXD2-F1
#
_cell.length_a   1.000
_cell.length_b   1.000
_cell.length_c   1.000
_cell.angle_alpha   90.00
_cell.angle_beta   90.00
_cell.angle_gamma   90.00
#
_symmetry.space_group_name_H-M   'P 1'
#
loop_
_entity.id
_entity.type
_entity.pdbx_description
1 polymer ?
#
loop_
_entity_poly.entity_id
_entity_poly.type
_entity_poly.pdbx_seq_one_letter_code
_entity_poly.pdbx_strand_id
1 'polypeptide(L)'
;MSTSTFNPYHGRPNLNIGIALFHHLDHRGRLNPHWAIIAHEDDYFGRDARIFQIARDETSNWVLRHNTRTVDREDRTLIGIINVGSIMQDRGWLENFASQFPAGKNGSDPGALNVWCGAAWVIRFLWGLVLLSVLTLPVPIYEFFGYAKKTESTVIETRQLVPNRVAVVNLV
;
A
#
# COMPACT_ATOMS: atom_id res chain seq x y z
N MET A 1 -16.16 4.75 -45.69
CA MET A 1 -16.02 5.71 -44.56
C MET A 1 -15.95 4.87 -43.29
N SER A 2 -14.77 4.76 -42.69
CA SER A 2 -14.56 3.95 -41.48
C SER A 2 -14.74 4.85 -40.25
N THR A 3 -15.74 4.56 -39.43
CA THR A 3 -15.97 5.24 -38.16
C THR A 3 -14.96 4.71 -37.15
N SER A 4 -13.87 5.47 -36.96
CA SER A 4 -12.99 5.33 -35.80
C SER A 4 -13.84 5.49 -34.53
N THR A 5 -14.00 4.40 -33.79
CA THR A 5 -14.57 4.42 -32.45
C THR A 5 -13.58 5.11 -31.52
N PHE A 6 -13.88 6.36 -31.19
CA PHE A 6 -13.20 7.11 -30.14
C PHE A 6 -13.39 6.36 -28.82
N ASN A 7 -12.32 5.74 -28.31
CA ASN A 7 -12.28 5.17 -26.97
C ASN A 7 -11.82 6.28 -26.01
N PRO A 8 -12.72 6.89 -25.22
CA PRO A 8 -12.40 8.03 -24.35
C PRO A 8 -11.48 7.67 -23.18
N TYR A 9 -11.06 6.40 -23.06
CA TYR A 9 -10.22 5.90 -21.98
C TYR A 9 -8.74 5.75 -22.35
N HIS A 10 -8.34 6.03 -23.60
CA HIS A 10 -6.91 6.16 -23.93
C HIS A 10 -6.38 7.50 -23.40
N GLY A 11 -5.82 7.48 -22.18
CA GLY A 11 -5.01 8.58 -21.67
C GLY A 11 -5.25 9.02 -20.22
N ARG A 12 -6.13 8.37 -19.46
CA ARG A 12 -6.17 8.62 -18.01
C ARG A 12 -5.00 7.90 -17.34
N PRO A 13 -4.16 8.60 -16.56
CA PRO A 13 -3.09 7.95 -15.83
C PRO A 13 -3.71 6.88 -14.93
N ASN A 14 -3.20 5.65 -15.06
CA ASN A 14 -3.56 4.56 -14.17
C ASN A 14 -2.48 4.51 -13.09
N LEU A 15 -2.88 4.57 -11.83
CA LEU A 15 -1.94 4.51 -10.72
C LEU A 15 -2.05 3.15 -10.07
N ASN A 16 -0.97 2.36 -10.12
CA ASN A 16 -0.89 1.09 -9.43
C ASN A 16 -0.81 1.34 -7.92
N ILE A 17 -1.60 0.62 -7.14
CA ILE A 17 -1.68 0.69 -5.68
C ILE A 17 -1.26 -0.65 -5.10
N GLY A 18 -0.27 -0.61 -4.23
CA GLY A 18 0.26 -1.78 -3.52
C GLY A 18 0.38 -1.54 -2.03
N ILE A 19 0.64 -2.63 -1.30
CA ILE A 19 1.07 -2.60 0.09
C ILE A 19 2.56 -2.96 0.12
N ALA A 20 3.41 -2.00 0.45
CA ALA A 20 4.83 -2.25 0.69
C ALA A 20 5.03 -2.78 2.11
N LEU A 21 5.79 -3.87 2.22
CA LEU A 21 6.08 -4.56 3.47
C LEU A 21 7.52 -4.31 3.89
N PHE A 22 7.74 -3.49 4.91
CA PHE A 22 9.08 -3.15 5.40
C PHE A 22 9.50 -4.02 6.58
N HIS A 23 10.79 -4.34 6.65
CA HIS A 23 11.38 -4.90 7.86
C HIS A 23 11.25 -3.89 9.01
N HIS A 24 10.54 -4.29 10.06
CA HIS A 24 10.43 -3.51 11.29
C HIS A 24 10.59 -4.46 12.47
N LEU A 25 11.47 -4.10 13.39
CA LEU A 25 11.67 -4.82 14.64
C LEU A 25 10.74 -4.22 15.68
N ASP A 26 9.91 -5.05 16.29
CA ASP A 26 9.15 -4.63 17.45
C ASP A 26 10.06 -4.44 18.67
N HIS A 27 9.48 -3.93 19.77
CA HIS A 27 10.19 -3.74 21.05
C HIS A 27 10.75 -5.04 21.65
N ARG A 28 10.40 -6.21 21.12
CA ARG A 28 10.89 -7.53 21.54
C ARG A 28 11.92 -8.10 20.57
N GLY A 29 12.36 -7.31 19.59
CA GLY A 29 13.27 -7.75 18.53
C GLY A 29 12.65 -8.73 17.54
N ARG A 30 11.32 -8.88 17.53
CA ARG A 30 10.65 -9.74 16.54
C ARG A 30 10.45 -8.94 15.27
N LEU A 31 10.76 -9.60 14.15
CA LEU A 31 10.45 -9.04 12.84
C LEU A 31 8.93 -9.08 12.64
N ASN A 32 8.31 -7.90 12.60
CA ASN A 32 6.89 -7.74 12.28
C ASN A 32 6.76 -6.76 11.11
N PRO A 33 6.36 -7.21 9.91
CA PRO A 33 6.32 -6.36 8.73
C PRO A 33 5.51 -5.08 8.95
N HIS A 34 6.13 -3.95 8.66
CA HIS A 34 5.45 -2.67 8.64
C HIS A 34 4.76 -2.48 7.28
N TRP A 35 3.45 -2.18 7.31
CA TRP A 35 2.68 -1.96 6.09
C TRP A 35 2.62 -0.47 5.75
N ALA A 36 2.83 -0.17 4.48
CA ALA A 36 2.65 1.13 3.86
C ALA A 36 1.88 1.01 2.55
N ILE A 37 1.16 2.04 2.13
CA ILE A 37 0.69 2.14 0.74
C ILE A 37 1.89 2.52 -0.12
N ILE A 38 2.06 1.84 -1.25
CA ILE A 38 2.96 2.27 -2.33
C ILE A 38 2.15 2.51 -3.59
N ALA A 39 2.49 3.57 -4.33
CA ALA A 39 1.82 3.91 -5.57
C ALA A 39 2.79 4.41 -6.63
N HIS A 40 2.57 4.01 -7.88
CA HIS A 40 3.33 4.47 -9.04
C HIS A 40 2.51 4.25 -10.33
N GLU A 41 2.71 5.08 -11.35
CA GLU A 41 1.97 5.02 -12.61
C GLU A 41 2.24 3.72 -13.39
N ASP A 42 3.52 3.37 -13.58
CA ASP A 42 3.91 2.19 -14.38
C ASP A 42 4.42 0.99 -13.56
N ASP A 43 5.45 1.19 -12.73
CA ASP A 43 6.15 0.13 -11.98
C ASP A 43 6.49 0.64 -10.57
N TYR A 44 6.24 -0.15 -9.52
CA TYR A 44 6.60 0.20 -8.14
C TYR A 44 8.10 0.46 -7.92
N PHE A 45 8.97 -0.07 -8.80
CA PHE A 45 10.41 0.19 -8.80
C PHE A 45 10.82 1.38 -9.67
N GLY A 46 9.84 2.10 -10.22
CA GLY A 46 10.06 3.32 -10.96
C GLY A 46 10.61 4.45 -10.10
N ARG A 47 11.06 5.51 -10.76
CA ARG A 47 11.46 6.74 -10.07
C ARG A 47 10.22 7.38 -9.47
N ASP A 48 10.36 8.01 -8.32
CA ASP A 48 9.29 8.78 -7.70
C ASP A 48 8.08 7.97 -7.20
N ALA A 49 8.27 6.68 -6.91
CA ALA A 49 7.25 5.89 -6.22
C ALA A 49 6.83 6.58 -4.90
N ARG A 50 5.52 6.69 -4.71
CA ARG A 50 4.91 7.34 -3.56
C ARG A 50 4.66 6.33 -2.48
N ILE A 51 5.14 6.60 -1.27
CA ILE A 51 4.91 5.75 -0.11
C ILE A 51 4.14 6.54 0.92
N PHE A 52 2.96 6.05 1.29
CA PHE A 52 2.12 6.64 2.34
C PHE A 52 2.05 5.68 3.52
N GLN A 53 2.48 6.15 4.68
CA GLN A 53 2.58 5.35 5.89
C GLN A 53 2.49 6.20 7.14
N ILE A 54 2.29 5.52 8.27
CA ILE A 54 2.46 6.09 9.61
C ILE A 54 3.63 5.43 10.32
N ALA A 55 4.33 6.17 11.16
CA ALA A 55 5.36 5.62 12.05
C ALA A 55 5.24 6.24 13.44
N ARG A 56 5.90 5.63 14.42
CA ARG A 56 6.09 6.28 15.72
C ARG A 56 7.28 7.24 15.63
N ASP A 57 7.11 8.43 16.18
CA ASP A 57 8.23 9.35 16.43
C ASP A 57 8.95 9.01 17.75
N GLU A 58 9.95 9.82 18.10
CA GLU A 58 10.76 9.67 19.33
C GLU A 58 9.92 9.75 20.61
N THR A 59 8.76 10.40 20.54
CA THR A 59 7.81 10.54 21.66
C THR A 59 6.75 9.43 21.67
N SER A 60 6.91 8.39 20.84
CA SER A 60 5.94 7.31 20.63
C SER A 60 4.58 7.76 20.07
N ASN A 61 4.49 8.96 19.51
CA ASN A 61 3.29 9.45 18.84
C ASN A 61 3.25 8.93 17.39
N TRP A 62 2.06 8.60 16.91
CA TRP A 62 1.86 8.24 15.51
C TRP A 62 1.90 9.50 14.63
N VAL A 63 2.80 9.51 13.65
CA VAL A 63 2.99 10.60 12.69
C VAL A 63 2.94 10.09 11.25
N LEU A 64 2.49 10.93 10.32
CA LEU A 64 2.56 10.63 8.88
C LEU A 64 4.02 10.67 8.43
N ARG A 65 4.45 9.67 7.66
CA ARG A 65 5.79 9.60 7.06
C ARG A 65 5.71 9.37 5.55
N HIS A 66 4.82 10.13 4.90
CA HIS A 66 4.68 10.11 3.45
C HIS A 66 5.99 10.54 2.81
N ASN A 67 6.45 9.79 1.82
CA ASN A 67 7.64 10.14 1.08
C ASN A 67 7.54 9.77 -0.40
N THR A 68 8.39 10.41 -1.17
CA THR A 68 8.67 10.08 -2.55
C THR A 68 10.08 9.51 -2.58
N ARG A 69 10.24 8.31 -3.13
CA ARG A 69 11.58 7.75 -3.33
C ARG A 69 11.59 6.74 -4.46
N THR A 70 12.76 6.56 -5.06
CA THR A 70 13.05 5.39 -5.88
C THR A 70 13.13 4.17 -4.97
N VAL A 71 12.41 3.11 -5.32
CA VAL A 71 12.49 1.81 -4.64
C VAL A 71 13.39 0.89 -5.46
N ASP A 72 14.52 0.49 -4.88
CA ASP A 72 15.42 -0.46 -5.52
C ASP A 72 14.85 -1.89 -5.40
N ARG A 73 15.02 -2.70 -6.45
CA ARG A 73 14.71 -4.14 -6.42
C ARG A 73 15.58 -4.91 -5.43
N GLU A 74 16.68 -4.32 -4.98
CA GLU A 74 17.58 -4.86 -3.95
C GLU A 74 17.44 -4.16 -2.59
N ASP A 75 16.43 -3.30 -2.38
CA ASP A 75 16.22 -2.60 -1.11
C ASP A 75 16.13 -3.62 0.05
N ARG A 76 17.11 -3.56 0.96
CA ARG A 76 17.23 -4.47 2.10
C ARG A 76 16.20 -4.20 3.19
N THR A 77 15.61 -3.01 3.21
CA THR A 77 14.55 -2.64 4.16
C THR A 77 13.18 -3.11 3.71
N LEU A 78 13.00 -3.35 2.41
CA LEU A 78 11.75 -3.82 1.81
C LEU A 78 11.75 -5.35 1.69
N ILE A 79 10.73 -5.97 2.28
CA ILE A 79 10.49 -7.42 2.18
C ILE A 79 9.89 -7.73 0.80
N GLY A 80 8.89 -6.96 0.40
CA GLY A 80 8.16 -7.14 -0.85
C GLY A 80 6.95 -6.22 -0.95
N ILE A 81 6.20 -6.36 -2.04
CA ILE A 81 5.02 -5.57 -2.33
C ILE A 81 3.86 -6.52 -2.63
N ILE A 82 2.71 -6.27 -2.01
CA ILE A 82 1.45 -6.89 -2.40
C ILE A 82 0.74 -5.94 -3.37
N ASN A 83 0.62 -6.30 -4.63
CA ASN A 83 -0.12 -5.51 -5.61
C ASN A 83 -1.62 -5.62 -5.34
N VAL A 84 -2.27 -4.50 -4.98
CA VAL A 84 -3.70 -4.47 -4.61
C VAL A 84 -4.57 -4.24 -5.84
N GLY A 85 -4.15 -3.37 -6.75
CA GLY A 85 -4.90 -3.04 -7.94
C GLY A 85 -4.43 -1.74 -8.56
N SER A 86 -5.25 -1.16 -9.42
CA SER A 86 -4.94 0.11 -10.10
C SER A 86 -6.15 1.03 -10.07
N ILE A 87 -5.92 2.33 -9.96
CA ILE A 87 -6.99 3.34 -9.91
C ILE A 87 -6.86 4.32 -11.08
N MET A 88 -7.98 4.77 -11.62
CA MET A 88 -8.04 5.79 -12.69
C MET A 88 -7.95 7.21 -12.11
N GLN A 89 -6.91 7.47 -11.32
CA GLN A 89 -6.63 8.75 -10.69
C GLN A 89 -5.15 9.08 -10.83
N ASP A 90 -4.82 10.37 -10.85
CA ASP A 90 -3.42 10.79 -10.87
C ASP A 90 -2.79 10.84 -9.46
N ARG A 91 -1.47 11.07 -9.47
CA ARG A 91 -0.65 11.19 -8.27
C ARG A 91 -1.09 12.32 -7.34
N GLY A 92 -1.43 13.48 -7.89
CA GLY A 92 -1.83 14.66 -7.09
C GLY A 92 -3.16 14.43 -6.38
N TRP A 93 -4.09 13.74 -7.05
CA TRP A 93 -5.32 13.28 -6.44
C TRP A 93 -5.06 12.33 -5.26
N LEU A 94 -4.18 11.35 -5.43
CA LEU A 94 -3.85 10.40 -4.35
C LEU A 94 -3.16 11.10 -3.16
N GLU A 95 -2.27 12.05 -3.41
CA GLU A 95 -1.63 12.85 -2.35
C GLU A 95 -2.66 13.68 -1.57
N ASN A 96 -3.60 14.32 -2.27
CA ASN A 96 -4.68 15.07 -1.64
C ASN A 96 -5.61 14.14 -0.84
N PHE A 97 -5.97 12.99 -1.40
CA PHE A 97 -6.75 11.95 -0.71
C PHE A 97 -6.04 11.47 0.56
N ALA A 98 -4.73 11.19 0.48
CA ALA A 98 -3.93 10.73 1.61
C ALA A 98 -3.91 11.75 2.77
N SER A 99 -3.97 13.05 2.47
CA SER A 99 -3.97 14.11 3.49
C SER A 99 -5.21 14.08 4.40
N GLN A 100 -6.29 13.42 3.97
CA GLN A 100 -7.53 13.29 4.74
C GLN A 100 -7.44 12.23 5.84
N PHE A 101 -6.37 11.42 5.87
CA PHE A 101 -6.19 10.33 6.83
C PHE A 101 -5.14 10.72 7.89
N PRO A 102 -5.54 11.18 9.08
CA PRO A 102 -4.58 11.55 10.13
C PRO A 102 -3.78 10.34 10.61
N ALA A 103 -2.58 10.55 11.16
CA ALA A 103 -1.77 9.41 11.63
C ALA A 103 -2.40 8.66 12.81
N GLY A 104 -3.16 9.36 13.65
CA GLY A 104 -3.84 8.79 14.82
C GLY A 104 -5.13 8.03 14.49
N LYS A 105 -5.57 7.22 15.47
CA LYS A 105 -6.87 6.55 15.47
C LYS A 105 -7.97 7.58 15.70
N ASN A 106 -9.01 7.58 14.86
CA ASN A 106 -10.11 8.57 14.91
C ASN A 106 -11.52 7.93 14.83
N GLY A 107 -11.75 6.80 15.51
CA GLY A 107 -13.05 6.13 15.56
C GLY A 107 -13.44 5.33 14.31
N SER A 108 -12.75 5.57 13.19
CA SER A 108 -12.89 4.84 11.92
C SER A 108 -11.81 3.74 11.82
N ASP A 109 -12.18 2.49 12.08
CA ASP A 109 -11.27 1.32 12.08
C ASP A 109 -11.93 0.11 11.37
N PRO A 110 -12.08 0.18 10.03
CA PRO A 110 -12.83 -0.82 9.26
C PRO A 110 -12.18 -2.21 9.25
N GLY A 111 -10.88 -2.30 9.60
CA GLY A 111 -10.14 -3.55 9.63
C GLY A 111 -10.35 -4.39 10.88
N ALA A 112 -11.15 -3.90 11.84
CA ALA A 112 -11.44 -4.57 13.11
C ALA A 112 -10.18 -5.01 13.89
N LEU A 113 -9.05 -4.29 13.71
CA LEU A 113 -7.82 -4.60 14.42
C LEU A 113 -7.86 -4.04 15.84
N ASN A 114 -7.43 -4.85 16.81
CA ASN A 114 -7.43 -4.47 18.22
C ASN A 114 -6.37 -3.40 18.57
N VAL A 115 -5.40 -3.17 17.68
CA VAL A 115 -4.27 -2.28 17.91
C VAL A 115 -4.09 -1.36 16.70
N TRP A 116 -3.89 -0.07 16.97
CA TRP A 116 -3.54 0.88 15.93
C TRP A 116 -2.09 0.70 15.49
N CYS A 117 -1.88 0.46 14.20
CA CYS A 117 -0.59 0.19 13.58
C CYS A 117 -0.60 0.55 12.09
N GLY A 118 0.53 0.38 11.40
CA GLY A 118 0.64 0.61 9.95
C GLY A 118 -0.40 -0.17 9.15
N ALA A 119 -0.63 -1.45 9.47
CA ALA A 119 -1.65 -2.26 8.79
C ALA A 119 -3.08 -1.70 8.99
N ALA A 120 -3.43 -1.28 10.22
CA ALA A 120 -4.74 -0.66 10.49
C ALA A 120 -4.93 0.65 9.70
N TRP A 121 -3.89 1.49 9.64
CA TRP A 121 -3.92 2.72 8.86
C TRP A 121 -4.04 2.45 7.35
N VAL A 122 -3.29 1.48 6.83
CA VAL A 122 -3.37 1.03 5.42
C VAL A 122 -4.76 0.52 5.08
N ILE A 123 -5.37 -0.30 5.94
CA ILE A 123 -6.74 -0.80 5.71
C ILE A 123 -7.74 0.35 5.71
N ARG A 124 -7.60 1.32 6.62
CA ARG A 124 -8.44 2.53 6.62
C ARG A 124 -8.26 3.34 5.33
N PHE A 125 -7.04 3.46 4.81
CA PHE A 125 -6.76 4.13 3.54
C PHE A 125 -7.45 3.42 2.37
N LEU A 126 -7.28 2.10 2.26
CA LEU A 126 -7.91 1.28 1.22
C LEU A 126 -9.44 1.33 1.31
N TRP A 127 -9.99 1.35 2.53
CA TRP A 127 -11.43 1.51 2.73
C TRP A 127 -11.96 2.80 2.11
N GLY A 128 -11.27 3.92 2.29
CA GLY A 128 -11.67 5.18 1.67
C GLY A 128 -11.69 5.11 0.15
N LEU A 129 -10.73 4.41 -0.46
CA LEU A 129 -10.72 4.17 -1.92
C LEU A 129 -11.92 3.33 -2.35
N VAL A 130 -12.30 2.31 -1.56
CA VAL A 130 -13.50 1.49 -1.82
C VAL A 130 -14.78 2.30 -1.68
N LEU A 131 -14.91 3.14 -0.65
CA LEU A 131 -16.10 4.00 -0.45
C LEU A 131 -16.30 4.99 -1.60
N LEU A 132 -15.20 5.48 -2.19
CA LEU A 132 -15.23 6.35 -3.35
C LEU A 132 -15.43 5.58 -4.67
N SER A 133 -15.57 4.25 -4.62
CA SER A 133 -15.69 3.38 -5.80
C SER A 133 -14.54 3.51 -6.80
N VAL A 134 -13.34 3.90 -6.32
CA VAL A 134 -12.13 3.99 -7.16
C VAL A 134 -11.28 2.73 -7.12
N LEU A 135 -11.47 1.89 -6.11
CA LEU A 135 -10.78 0.61 -5.94
C LEU A 135 -11.80 -0.48 -5.55
N THR A 136 -11.64 -1.67 -6.13
CA THR A 136 -12.37 -2.87 -5.73
C THR A 136 -11.42 -3.84 -5.05
N LEU A 137 -11.81 -4.39 -3.91
CA LEU A 137 -11.04 -5.40 -3.18
C LEU A 137 -11.64 -6.79 -3.40
N PRO A 138 -10.83 -7.86 -3.35
CA PRO A 138 -11.32 -9.23 -3.56
C PRO A 138 -12.18 -9.77 -2.41
N VAL A 139 -12.15 -9.11 -1.25
CA VAL A 139 -12.94 -9.43 -0.06
C VAL A 139 -13.45 -8.14 0.60
N PRO A 140 -14.51 -8.21 1.41
CA PRO A 140 -14.94 -7.09 2.24
C PRO A 140 -13.81 -6.56 3.15
N ILE A 141 -13.84 -5.26 3.44
CA ILE A 141 -12.73 -4.59 4.15
C ILE A 141 -12.45 -5.17 5.56
N TYR A 142 -13.48 -5.67 6.24
CA TYR A 142 -13.36 -6.27 7.57
C TYR A 142 -12.69 -7.65 7.56
N GLU A 143 -12.63 -8.32 6.40
CA GLU A 143 -11.90 -9.58 6.18
C GLU A 143 -10.51 -9.34 5.56
N PHE A 144 -10.27 -8.14 5.03
CA PHE A 144 -9.09 -7.82 4.22
C PHE A 144 -7.77 -8.09 4.93
N PHE A 145 -7.67 -7.79 6.23
CA PHE A 145 -6.44 -8.06 6.99
C PHE A 145 -6.05 -9.54 6.91
N GLY A 146 -6.98 -10.44 7.24
CA GLY A 146 -6.73 -11.89 7.22
C GLY A 146 -6.41 -12.39 5.81
N TYR A 147 -7.06 -11.81 4.79
CA TYR A 147 -6.79 -12.13 3.39
C TYR A 147 -5.38 -11.70 2.96
N ALA A 148 -5.03 -10.43 3.16
CA ALA A 148 -3.72 -9.88 2.81
C ALA A 148 -2.57 -10.49 3.64
N LYS A 149 -2.82 -10.94 4.88
CA LYS A 149 -1.82 -11.67 5.69
C LYS A 149 -1.41 -13.01 5.08
N LYS A 150 -2.29 -13.69 4.33
CA LYS A 150 -1.90 -14.91 3.60
C LYS A 150 -0.90 -14.59 2.49
N THR A 151 -1.16 -13.54 1.72
CA THR A 151 -0.26 -13.06 0.68
C THR A 151 1.05 -12.51 1.27
N GLU A 152 1.01 -11.85 2.42
CA GLU A 152 2.19 -11.41 3.16
C GLU A 152 3.14 -12.58 3.46
N SER A 153 2.62 -13.72 3.93
CA SER A 153 3.44 -14.92 4.17
C SER A 153 4.16 -15.38 2.90
N THR A 154 3.46 -15.41 1.76
CA THR A 154 4.06 -15.76 0.46
C THR A 154 5.17 -14.79 0.06
N VAL A 155 4.98 -13.48 0.30
CA VAL A 155 6.00 -12.46 0.02
C VAL A 155 7.23 -12.67 0.91
N ILE A 156 7.04 -12.95 2.20
CA ILE A 156 8.14 -13.21 3.15
C ILE A 156 8.92 -14.47 2.75
N GLU A 157 8.21 -15.57 2.44
CA GLU A 157 8.83 -16.82 1.99
C GLU A 157 9.64 -16.61 0.71
N THR A 158 9.08 -15.87 -0.26
CA THR A 158 9.78 -15.53 -1.50
C THR A 158 11.06 -14.73 -1.22
N ARG A 159 11.00 -13.76 -0.31
CA ARG A 159 12.17 -12.97 0.09
C ARG A 159 13.25 -13.81 0.77
N GLN A 160 12.86 -14.82 1.56
CA GLN A 160 13.83 -15.74 2.17
C GLN A 160 14.53 -16.62 1.14
N LEU A 161 13.81 -17.07 0.10
CA LEU A 161 14.37 -17.87 -0.99
C LEU A 161 15.26 -17.05 -1.94
N VAL A 162 14.91 -15.79 -2.16
CA VAL A 162 15.64 -14.88 -3.07
C VAL A 162 15.95 -13.54 -2.37
N PRO A 163 16.93 -13.52 -1.44
CA PRO A 163 17.16 -12.37 -0.54
C PRO A 163 17.63 -11.10 -1.25
N ASN A 164 18.07 -11.20 -2.50
CA ASN A 164 18.53 -10.06 -3.30
C ASN A 164 17.44 -9.52 -4.24
N ARG A 165 16.19 -9.97 -4.13
CA ARG A 165 15.08 -9.44 -4.95
C ARG A 165 13.86 -9.15 -4.10
N VAL A 166 13.26 -7.99 -4.34
CA VAL A 166 11.95 -7.60 -3.81
C VAL A 166 10.88 -8.19 -4.72
N ALA A 167 10.04 -9.07 -4.17
CA ALA A 167 8.93 -9.66 -4.91
C ALA A 167 7.73 -8.71 -4.97
N VAL A 168 7.01 -8.74 -6.09
CA VAL A 168 5.67 -8.17 -6.21
C VAL A 168 4.71 -9.34 -6.39
N VAL A 169 3.80 -9.51 -5.45
CA VAL A 169 2.80 -10.60 -5.47
C VAL A 169 1.42 -9.98 -5.61
N ASN A 170 0.62 -10.47 -6.55
CA ASN A 170 -0.75 -10.00 -6.69
C ASN A 170 -1.58 -10.45 -5.50
N LEU A 171 -2.46 -9.56 -5.05
CA LEU A 171 -3.41 -9.87 -3.99
C LEU A 171 -4.41 -10.96 -4.43
N VAL A 172 -4.64 -11.12 -5.74
CA VAL A 172 -5.60 -12.05 -6.38
C VAL A 172 -4.88 -13.04 -7.30
#